data_AF-A0A923R660-F1
#
_entry.id   AF-A0A923R660-F1
#
_cell.length_a   1.000
_cell.length_b   1.000
_cell.length_c   1.000
_cell.angle_alpha   90.00
_cell.angle_beta   90.00
_cell.angle_gamma   90.00
#
_symmetry.space_group_name_H-M   'P 1'
#
loop_
_entity.id
_entity.type
_entity.pdbx_description
1 polymer ?
#
loop_
_entity_poly.entity_id
_entity_poly.type
_entity_poly.pdbx_seq_one_letter_code
_entity_poly.pdbx_strand_id
1 'polypeptide(L)' 'MGYTAKQINVGDQVFFNSTQRLSNHDLFWKVVEKKGSKLVIELKKYIWNEDSMIDITEVKGVLKNS' A
#
# COMPACT_ATOMS: atom_id res chain seq x y z
N MET A 1 -10.49 5.01 -13.17
CA MET A 1 -11.01 3.75 -12.60
C MET A 1 -10.05 3.33 -11.49
N GLY A 2 -10.55 3.16 -10.27
CA GLY A 2 -9.72 2.79 -9.11
C GLY A 2 -9.63 1.27 -8.92
N TYR A 3 -8.70 0.82 -8.09
CA TYR A 3 -8.60 -0.57 -7.69
C TYR A 3 -9.66 -0.94 -6.63
N THR A 4 -10.06 -2.20 -6.62
CA THR A 4 -10.96 -2.75 -5.59
C THR A 4 -10.23 -3.71 -4.64
N ALA A 5 -10.77 -3.91 -3.44
CA ALA A 5 -10.15 -4.78 -2.42
C ALA A 5 -9.99 -6.22 -2.88
N LYS A 6 -10.82 -6.69 -3.82
CA LYS A 6 -10.71 -8.03 -4.38
C LYS A 6 -9.53 -8.19 -5.33
N GLN A 7 -9.03 -7.08 -5.88
CA GLN A 7 -7.94 -7.06 -6.84
C GLN A 7 -6.58 -6.85 -6.19
N ILE A 8 -6.47 -6.77 -4.87
CA ILE A 8 -5.19 -6.56 -4.16
C ILE A 8 -5.07 -7.64 -3.10
N ASN A 9 -3.97 -8.38 -3.09
CA ASN A 9 -3.70 -9.44 -2.15
C ASN A 9 -2.65 -9.02 -1.12
N VAL A 10 -2.64 -9.68 0.04
CA VAL A 10 -1.50 -9.58 0.96
C VAL A 10 -0.27 -10.14 0.24
N GLY A 11 0.85 -9.43 0.31
CA GLY A 11 2.08 -9.73 -0.43
C GLY A 11 2.26 -8.90 -1.70
N ASP A 12 1.16 -8.43 -2.33
CA ASP A 12 1.25 -7.50 -3.46
C ASP A 12 1.93 -6.20 -3.03
N GLN A 13 2.52 -5.48 -3.98
CA GLN A 13 3.01 -4.13 -3.73
C GLN A 13 2.08 -3.11 -4.38
N VAL A 14 1.79 -2.03 -3.66
CA VAL A 14 0.87 -0.98 -4.09
C VAL A 14 1.60 0.35 -4.18
N PHE A 15 1.26 1.10 -5.23
CA PHE A 15 1.66 2.48 -5.42
C PHE A 15 0.43 3.37 -5.23
N PHE A 16 0.58 4.45 -4.47
CA PHE A 16 -0.50 5.38 -4.14
C PHE A 16 0.07 6.79 -3.99
N ASN A 17 -0.72 7.79 -4.37
CA ASN A 17 -0.35 9.18 -4.12
C ASN A 17 -0.68 9.48 -2.66
N SER A 18 0.35 9.74 -1.86
CA SER A 18 0.26 9.88 -0.41
C SER A 18 -0.80 10.89 0.07
N THR A 19 -1.49 10.51 1.14
CA THR A 19 -2.00 11.43 2.17
C THR A 19 -0.82 12.09 2.89
N GLN A 20 -0.95 13.32 3.38
CA GLN A 20 0.13 14.23 3.85
C GLN A 20 1.23 13.70 4.81
N ARG A 21 1.22 12.43 5.22
CA ARG A 21 2.12 11.84 6.24
C ARG A 21 3.26 10.96 5.70
N LEU A 22 3.28 10.55 4.44
CA LEU A 22 4.31 9.63 3.92
C LEU A 22 5.16 10.31 2.84
N SER A 23 6.38 10.73 3.16
CA SER A 23 7.28 11.48 2.26
C SER A 23 7.91 10.68 1.11
N ASN A 24 7.72 9.36 1.08
CA ASN A 24 8.32 8.48 0.08
C ASN A 24 7.28 8.09 -0.99
N HIS A 25 6.94 9.07 -1.83
CA HIS A 25 5.81 9.03 -2.76
C HIS A 25 6.01 8.17 -4.01
N ASP A 26 7.26 7.86 -4.38
CA ASP A 26 7.59 7.24 -5.68
C ASP A 26 7.86 5.72 -5.58
N LEU A 27 7.52 5.11 -4.45
CA LEU A 27 7.83 3.70 -4.16
C LEU A 27 6.58 2.83 -4.11
N PHE A 28 6.76 1.57 -4.50
CA PHE A 28 5.79 0.50 -4.25
C PHE A 28 5.99 -0.06 -2.84
N TRP A 29 4.89 -0.16 -2.11
CA TRP A 29 4.88 -0.64 -0.73
C TRP A 29 4.16 -1.97 -0.60
N LYS A 30 4.74 -2.90 0.15
CA LYS A 30 4.18 -4.24 0.31
C LYS A 30 2.95 -4.18 1.21
N VAL A 31 1.84 -4.77 0.76
CA VAL A 31 0.64 -4.99 1.56
C VAL A 31 0.90 -6.16 2.52
N VAL A 32 0.78 -5.90 3.81
CA VAL A 32 0.96 -6.92 4.86
C VAL A 32 -0.36 -7.34 5.50
N GLU A 33 -1.38 -6.50 5.46
CA GLU A 33 -2.71 -6.81 5.99
C GLU A 33 -3.80 -6.07 5.21
N LYS A 34 -5.03 -6.59 5.27
CA LYS A 34 -6.22 -5.96 4.69
C LYS A 34 -7.34 -5.89 5.74
N LYS A 35 -7.93 -4.71 5.90
CA LYS A 35 -9.06 -4.47 6.82
C LYS A 35 -10.19 -3.79 6.06
N GLY A 36 -11.06 -4.60 5.44
CA GLY A 36 -12.16 -4.09 4.62
C GLY A 36 -11.67 -3.29 3.42
N SER A 37 -11.95 -1.98 3.40
CA SER A 37 -11.47 -1.04 2.36
C SER A 37 -10.06 -0.50 2.63
N LYS A 38 -9.45 -0.83 3.77
CA LYS A 38 -8.12 -0.34 4.15
C LYS A 38 -7.05 -1.39 3.92
N LEU A 39 -5.87 -0.92 3.51
CA LEU A 39 -4.67 -1.73 3.32
C LEU A 39 -3.64 -1.31 4.37
N VAL A 40 -3.02 -2.28 5.02
CA VAL A 40 -1.83 -2.04 5.84
C VAL A 40 -0.61 -2.34 4.98
N ILE A 41 0.27 -1.36 4.86
CA ILE A 41 1.50 -1.44 4.11
C ILE A 41 2.70 -1.38 5.05
N GLU A 42 3.73 -2.14 4.72
CA GLU A 42 4.99 -2.15 5.46
C GLU A 42 5.93 -1.07 4.88
N LEU A 43 6.26 -0.06 5.68
CA LEU A 43 7.27 0.95 5.35
C LEU A 43 8.62 0.47 5.87
N LYS A 44 9.37 -0.24 5.03
CA LYS A 44 10.77 -0.54 5.32
C LYS A 44 11.65 0.65 4.94
N LYS A 45 12.09 1.43 5.92
CA LYS A 45 13.14 2.44 5.70
C LYS A 45 14.33 2.13 6.60
N TYR A 46 15.33 1.41 6.06
CA TYR A 46 16.70 1.09 6.53
C TYR A 46 16.96 0.76 8.02
N ILE A 47 16.24 1.35 8.97
CA ILE A 47 16.39 1.24 10.42
C ILE A 47 15.01 1.15 11.11
N TRP A 48 13.92 1.59 10.45
CA TRP A 48 12.57 1.64 11.02
C TRP A 48 11.60 0.85 10.14
N ASN A 49 10.90 -0.10 10.75
CA ASN A 49 9.76 -0.78 10.16
C ASN A 49 8.51 -0.17 10.79
N GLU A 50 7.84 0.71 10.05
CA GLU A 50 6.54 1.23 10.45
C GLU A 50 5.47 0.69 9.52
N ASP A 51 4.36 0.24 10.10
CA ASP A 51 3.18 -0.09 9.33
C ASP A 51 2.32 1.15 9.15
N SER A 52 1.84 1.39 7.94
CA SER A 52 0.91 2.48 7.65
C SER A 52 -0.37 1.95 7.04
N MET A 53 -1.46 2.68 7.25
CA MET A 53 -2.78 2.30 6.77
C MET A 53 -3.24 3.30 5.73
N ILE A 54 -3.57 2.79 4.54
CA ILE A 54 -4.08 3.58 3.42
C ILE A 54 -5.47 3.10 3.03
N ASP A 55 -6.27 3.98 2.43
CA ASP A 55 -7.52 3.56 1.81
C ASP A 55 -7.26 3.01 0.42
N ILE A 56 -7.96 1.94 0.04
CA ILE A 56 -7.77 1.33 -1.27
C ILE A 56 -8.08 2.27 -2.44
N THR A 57 -8.95 3.26 -2.21
CA THR A 57 -9.28 4.27 -3.21
C THR A 57 -8.08 5.17 -3.57
N GLU A 58 -7.06 5.20 -2.72
CA GLU A 58 -5.81 5.95 -2.95
C GLU A 58 -4.85 5.20 -3.88
N VAL A 59 -5.04 3.89 -4.06
CA VAL A 59 -4.16 3.04 -4.88
C VAL A 59 -4.26 3.43 -6.36
N LYS A 60 -3.09 3.68 -6.96
CA LYS A 60 -2.90 4.05 -8.37
C LYS A 60 -2.21 2.97 -9.19
N GLY A 61 -1.51 2.03 -8.55
CA GLY A 61 -0.85 0.91 -9.21
C GLY A 61 -0.67 -0.29 -8.28
N VAL A 62 -0.62 -1.49 -8.86
CA VAL A 62 -0.42 -2.75 -8.13
C VAL A 62 0.60 -3.61 -8.89
N LEU A 63 1.67 -4.01 -8.21
CA LEU A 63 2.57 -5.06 -8.65
C LEU A 63 2.20 -6.36 -7.94
N LYS A 64 1.93 -7.39 -8.74
CA LYS A 64 1.51 -8.69 -8.25
C LYS A 64 2.70 -9.47 -7.71
N ASN A 65 2.53 -10.03 -6.53
CA ASN A 65 3.46 -11.04 -6.04
C ASN A 65 3.11 -12.37 -6.72
N SER A 66 4.03 -12.87 -7.54
CA SER A 66 3.91 -14.16 -8.25
C SER A 66 4.02 -15.35 -7.31
#